data_AF-A0A022XEY2-F1
#
_entry.id   AF-A0A022XEY2-F1
#
_cell.length_a   1.000
_cell.length_b   1.000
_cell.length_c   1.000
_cell.angle_alpha   90.00
_cell.angle_beta   90.00
_cell.angle_gamma   90.00
#
_symmetry.space_group_name_H-M   'P 1'
#
loop_
_entity.id
_entity.type
_entity.pdbx_description
1 polymer ?
#
loop_
_entity_poly.entity_id
_entity_poly.type
_entity_poly.pdbx_seq_one_letter_code
_entity_poly.pdbx_strand_id
1 'polypeptide(L)'
;MLFEAFFVDEAQVDVFDSVLLHEAMKRPLEDPTSVSDPASTTQPSSSFRRHIISLMSEYRSLDLSNYTNPLTHKIEDPAKWLGKPLHTAIYAPFSFRQIIELILLLPLNLVPAIGTPLFLVLTGYRAGPFHHWRYFQLRDFDKKERKEYIHKRILRYTLFGTVALVLQLVPGLSMFFLLSTAAGSALWARDMERRRWLMALDTASDNGHHDRPSEQYHDNPV
;
A
#
# COMPACT_ATOMS: atom_id res chain seq x y z
N MET A 1 -3.17 11.61 -25.96
CA MET A 1 -3.57 10.29 -25.44
C MET A 1 -2.39 9.53 -24.80
N LEU A 2 -1.39 9.02 -25.53
CA LEU A 2 -0.29 8.23 -24.91
C LEU A 2 0.63 9.03 -23.97
N PHE A 3 1.00 10.27 -24.33
CA PHE A 3 1.84 11.14 -23.49
C PHE A 3 1.13 11.57 -22.19
N GLU A 4 -0.18 11.84 -22.29
CA GLU A 4 -1.01 12.25 -21.16
C GLU A 4 -1.23 11.09 -20.17
N ALA A 5 -1.43 9.87 -20.67
CA ALA A 5 -1.51 8.67 -19.85
C ALA A 5 -0.20 8.41 -19.08
N PHE A 6 0.96 8.66 -19.70
CA PHE A 6 2.26 8.52 -19.03
C PHE A 6 2.44 9.53 -17.89
N PHE A 7 2.08 10.80 -18.11
CA PHE A 7 2.17 11.83 -17.08
C PHE A 7 1.23 11.55 -15.90
N VAL A 8 0.02 11.05 -16.18
CA VAL A 8 -0.94 10.64 -15.15
C VAL A 8 -0.37 9.50 -14.31
N ASP A 9 0.20 8.48 -14.94
CA ASP A 9 0.82 7.35 -14.24
C ASP A 9 1.97 7.80 -13.33
N GLU A 10 2.84 8.70 -13.79
CA GLU A 10 3.93 9.26 -13.00
C GLU A 10 3.41 10.03 -11.78
N ALA A 11 2.42 10.91 -11.98
CA ALA A 11 1.79 11.65 -10.89
C ALA A 11 1.10 10.73 -9.87
N GLN A 12 0.46 9.64 -10.30
CA GLN A 12 -0.13 8.67 -9.39
C GLN A 12 0.92 7.89 -8.61
N VAL A 13 2.03 7.53 -9.24
CA VAL A 13 3.17 6.88 -8.56
C VAL A 13 3.80 7.83 -7.54
N ASP A 14 3.96 9.12 -7.87
CA ASP A 14 4.47 10.14 -6.95
C ASP A 14 3.55 10.36 -5.75
N VAL A 15 2.24 10.48 -5.98
CA VAL A 15 1.27 10.58 -4.87
C VAL A 15 1.26 9.31 -4.03
N PHE A 16 1.32 8.14 -4.65
CA PHE A 16 1.37 6.86 -3.93
C PHE A 16 2.62 6.79 -3.03
N ASP A 17 3.79 7.01 -3.62
CA ASP A 17 5.09 6.89 -2.94
C ASP A 17 5.21 7.94 -1.82
N SER A 18 4.78 9.19 -2.07
CA SER A 18 4.86 10.28 -1.09
C SER A 18 3.95 10.03 0.11
N VAL A 19 2.72 9.57 -0.12
CA VAL A 19 1.77 9.23 0.96
C VAL A 19 2.27 8.04 1.77
N LEU A 20 2.80 7.01 1.11
CA LEU A 20 3.33 5.83 1.78
C LEU A 20 4.53 6.20 2.68
N LEU A 21 5.45 7.02 2.16
CA LEU A 21 6.62 7.50 2.89
C LEU A 21 6.22 8.44 4.03
N HIS A 22 5.32 9.39 3.77
CA HIS A 22 4.78 10.30 4.78
C HIS A 22 4.19 9.55 5.96
N GLU A 23 3.33 8.57 5.70
CA GLU A 23 2.67 7.80 6.75
C GLU A 23 3.64 6.93 7.55
N ALA A 24 4.68 6.39 6.91
CA ALA A 24 5.75 5.72 7.63
C ALA A 24 6.49 6.71 8.55
N MET A 25 6.77 7.91 8.05
CA MET A 25 7.51 8.95 8.76
C MET A 25 6.69 9.74 9.78
N LYS A 26 5.36 9.74 9.73
CA LYS A 26 4.52 10.43 10.72
C LYS A 26 4.35 9.63 12.04
N ARG A 27 4.44 8.30 11.97
CA ARG A 27 3.87 7.39 12.98
C ARG A 27 4.47 7.24 14.37
N PRO A 28 5.71 7.65 14.72
CA PRO A 28 6.17 7.54 16.11
C PRO A 28 5.36 8.34 17.13
N LEU A 29 4.42 9.19 16.69
CA LEU A 29 3.66 10.09 17.55
C LEU A 29 2.24 9.59 17.88
N GLU A 30 1.69 8.59 17.17
CA GLU A 30 0.26 8.23 17.26
C GLU A 30 -0.01 6.85 17.93
N ASP A 31 1.01 6.09 18.34
CA ASP A 31 0.82 4.75 18.91
C ASP A 31 0.97 4.72 20.46
N PRO A 32 -0.13 4.82 21.23
CA PRO A 32 -0.09 4.68 22.69
C PRO A 32 0.25 3.26 23.17
N THR A 33 0.33 2.25 22.29
CA THR A 33 0.80 0.90 22.66
C THR A 33 2.33 0.75 22.59
N SER A 34 3.06 1.81 22.24
CA SER A 34 4.53 1.82 22.22
C SER A 34 5.22 1.91 23.59
N VAL A 35 4.46 1.95 24.70
CA VAL A 35 4.99 2.21 26.06
C VAL A 35 5.21 0.95 26.92
N SER A 36 4.84 -0.26 26.50
CA SER A 36 5.02 -1.44 27.36
C SER A 36 6.05 -2.44 26.81
N ASP A 37 7.33 -2.06 26.83
CA ASP A 37 8.40 -3.00 27.24
C ASP A 37 9.76 -2.27 27.42
N PRO A 38 10.22 -2.02 28.66
CA PRO A 38 11.54 -1.41 28.91
C PRO A 38 12.72 -2.35 28.61
N ALA A 39 12.48 -3.60 28.19
CA ALA A 39 13.50 -4.61 27.94
C ALA A 39 13.83 -4.83 26.44
N SER A 40 13.17 -4.15 25.50
CA SER A 40 13.51 -4.23 24.07
C SER A 40 14.13 -2.92 23.56
N THR A 41 15.46 -2.92 23.38
CA THR A 41 16.25 -1.72 23.01
C THR A 41 15.95 -1.18 21.60
N THR A 42 15.03 -1.79 20.83
CA THR A 42 14.68 -1.34 19.47
C THR A 42 13.22 -0.92 19.39
N GLN A 43 12.97 0.38 19.44
CA GLN A 43 11.64 0.98 19.24
C GLN A 43 10.96 0.46 17.94
N PRO A 44 9.78 -0.20 18.00
CA PRO A 44 9.12 -0.84 16.85
C PRO A 44 8.68 0.14 15.77
N SER A 45 8.53 1.43 16.10
CA SER A 45 8.21 2.50 15.15
C SER A 45 9.40 2.86 14.24
N SER A 46 10.62 2.76 14.77
CA SER A 46 11.87 3.03 14.03
C SER A 46 12.22 1.92 13.04
N SER A 47 11.83 0.68 13.34
CA SER A 47 12.07 -0.47 12.46
C SER A 47 11.09 -0.48 11.28
N PHE A 48 9.81 -0.16 11.51
CA PHE A 48 8.82 -0.06 10.43
C PHE A 48 9.17 1.04 9.41
N ARG A 49 9.62 2.21 9.88
CA ARG A 49 10.12 3.28 9.00
C ARG A 49 11.26 2.82 8.10
N ARG A 50 12.27 2.19 8.70
CA ARG A 50 13.42 1.64 7.97
C ARG A 50 13.00 0.59 6.94
N HIS A 51 12.03 -0.25 7.28
CA HIS A 51 11.45 -1.23 6.35
C HIS A 51 10.82 -0.55 5.13
N ILE A 52 9.97 0.46 5.33
CA ILE A 52 9.35 1.20 4.21
C ILE A 52 10.40 1.92 3.36
N ILE A 53 11.36 2.60 4.00
CA ILE A 53 12.47 3.28 3.30
C ILE A 53 13.26 2.28 2.45
N SER A 54 13.59 1.11 3.00
CA SER A 54 14.33 0.05 2.29
C SER A 54 13.54 -0.51 1.11
N LEU A 55 12.22 -0.69 1.25
CA LEU A 55 11.37 -1.14 0.13
C LEU A 55 11.34 -0.10 -1.01
N MET A 56 11.34 1.18 -0.66
CA MET A 56 11.24 2.26 -1.63
C MET A 56 12.57 2.61 -2.29
N SER A 57 13.69 2.49 -1.57
CA SER A 57 15.03 2.86 -2.06
C SER A 57 15.49 2.03 -3.26
N GLU A 58 14.94 0.83 -3.43
CA GLU A 58 15.18 -0.02 -4.60
C GLU A 58 14.59 0.59 -5.89
N TYR A 59 13.47 1.30 -5.78
CA TYR A 59 12.71 1.80 -6.93
C TYR A 59 12.86 3.30 -7.18
N ARG A 60 13.34 4.05 -6.19
CA ARG A 60 13.47 5.52 -6.25
C ARG A 60 14.59 6.00 -5.35
N SER A 61 15.35 7.00 -5.78
CA SER A 61 16.25 7.69 -4.84
C SER A 61 15.44 8.46 -3.80
N LEU A 62 15.86 8.44 -2.54
CA LEU A 62 15.18 9.15 -1.45
C LEU A 62 16.12 10.23 -0.92
N ASP A 63 15.68 11.48 -0.97
CA ASP A 63 16.41 12.61 -0.37
C ASP A 63 15.84 12.90 1.01
N LEU A 64 16.33 12.15 2.00
CA LEU A 64 15.93 12.30 3.40
C LEU A 64 16.83 13.30 4.15
N SER A 65 17.71 14.03 3.46
CA SER A 65 18.65 14.97 4.10
C SER A 65 17.94 16.09 4.88
N ASN A 66 16.78 16.52 4.38
CA ASN A 66 15.94 17.54 4.99
C ASN A 66 14.89 16.97 5.97
N TYR A 67 14.89 15.65 6.21
CA TYR A 67 14.03 15.05 7.23
C TYR A 67 14.48 15.52 8.62
N THR A 68 13.78 16.53 9.15
CA THR A 68 14.03 17.07 10.48
C THR A 68 13.28 16.25 11.53
N ASN A 69 13.91 16.08 12.70
CA ASN A 69 13.38 15.32 13.83
C ASN A 69 11.96 15.83 14.19
N PRO A 70 10.97 14.95 14.44
CA PRO A 70 9.60 15.34 14.79
C PRO A 70 9.44 16.23 16.04
N LEU A 71 10.51 16.43 16.83
CA LEU A 71 10.56 17.45 17.90
C LEU A 71 10.67 18.89 17.37
N THR A 72 10.96 19.07 16.09
CA THR A 72 10.94 20.35 15.38
C THR A 72 9.68 20.42 14.51
N HIS A 73 8.78 21.36 14.81
CA HIS A 73 7.38 21.45 14.35
C HIS A 73 7.21 21.83 12.86
N LYS A 74 7.95 21.21 11.94
CA LYS A 74 7.73 21.41 10.50
C LYS A 74 7.99 20.12 9.73
N ILE A 75 6.92 19.36 9.51
CA ILE A 75 6.93 18.26 8.55
C ILE A 75 6.94 18.93 7.17
N GLU A 76 8.08 18.88 6.48
CA GLU A 76 8.18 19.37 5.10
C GLU A 76 7.31 18.55 4.14
N ASP A 77 7.02 19.12 2.98
CA ASP A 77 6.24 18.48 1.91
C ASP A 77 6.84 17.10 1.55
N PRO A 78 6.12 15.98 1.77
CA PRO A 78 6.64 14.63 1.58
C PRO A 78 7.08 14.33 0.14
N ALA A 79 6.53 15.05 -0.83
CA ALA A 79 6.94 14.95 -2.22
C ALA A 79 8.43 15.34 -2.42
N LYS A 80 8.98 16.20 -1.57
CA LYS A 80 10.39 16.64 -1.64
C LYS A 80 11.37 15.56 -1.18
N TRP A 81 10.90 14.56 -0.43
CA TRP A 81 11.72 13.43 -0.01
C TRP A 81 11.86 12.39 -1.13
N LEU A 82 10.97 12.44 -2.13
CA LEU A 82 11.07 11.61 -3.32
C LEU A 82 12.11 12.22 -4.27
N GLY A 83 13.19 11.49 -4.48
CA GLY A 83 14.12 11.76 -5.57
C GLY A 83 13.61 11.22 -6.90
N LYS A 84 14.54 11.06 -7.85
CA LYS A 84 14.21 10.61 -9.22
C LYS A 84 13.78 9.14 -9.22
N PRO A 85 12.75 8.77 -10.00
CA PRO A 85 12.42 7.36 -10.24
C PRO A 85 13.61 6.63 -10.86
N LEU A 86 13.95 5.45 -10.33
CA LEU A 86 15.02 4.60 -10.88
C LEU A 86 14.48 3.64 -11.95
N HIS A 87 13.18 3.33 -11.88
CA HIS A 87 12.44 2.51 -12.82
C HIS A 87 11.27 3.28 -13.44
N THR A 88 10.77 2.79 -14.57
CA THR A 88 9.59 3.36 -15.22
C THR A 88 8.37 3.36 -14.31
N ALA A 89 7.75 4.52 -14.15
CA ALA A 89 6.55 4.72 -13.34
C ALA A 89 5.31 4.20 -14.06
N ILE A 90 5.12 2.87 -14.10
CA ILE A 90 3.89 2.27 -14.62
C ILE A 90 2.93 2.05 -13.45
N TYR A 91 1.86 2.85 -13.36
CA TYR A 91 0.89 2.73 -12.29
C TYR A 91 -0.13 1.62 -12.58
N ALA A 92 -0.53 1.42 -13.84
CA ALA A 92 -1.40 0.33 -14.23
C ALA A 92 -1.08 -0.17 -15.65
N PRO A 93 -0.64 -1.42 -15.86
CA PRO A 93 -0.31 -1.91 -17.18
C PRO A 93 -1.57 -2.09 -18.04
N PHE A 94 -1.58 -1.50 -19.23
CA PHE A 94 -2.65 -1.65 -20.21
C PHE A 94 -2.76 -3.11 -20.70
N SER A 95 -3.98 -3.66 -20.78
CA SER A 95 -4.20 -5.04 -21.26
C SER A 95 -5.31 -5.11 -22.30
N PHE A 96 -4.97 -5.55 -23.52
CA PHE A 96 -5.96 -5.78 -24.60
C PHE A 96 -7.05 -6.79 -24.22
N ARG A 97 -6.77 -7.70 -23.28
CA ARG A 97 -7.79 -8.61 -22.74
C ARG A 97 -8.91 -7.86 -22.04
N GLN A 98 -8.60 -6.76 -21.34
CA GLN A 98 -9.60 -5.93 -20.68
C GLN A 98 -10.54 -5.27 -21.69
N ILE A 99 -10.03 -4.82 -22.83
CA ILE A 99 -10.85 -4.22 -23.89
C ILE A 99 -11.83 -5.25 -24.47
N ILE A 100 -11.34 -6.46 -24.77
CA ILE A 100 -12.18 -7.53 -25.30
C ILE A 100 -13.25 -7.91 -24.28
N GLU A 101 -12.87 -8.09 -23.02
CA GLU A 101 -13.81 -8.39 -21.95
C GLU A 101 -14.81 -7.25 -21.71
N LEU A 102 -14.40 -5.99 -21.87
CA LEU A 102 -15.27 -4.81 -21.80
C LEU A 102 -16.29 -4.81 -22.94
N ILE A 103 -15.87 -5.14 -24.17
CA ILE A 103 -16.76 -5.29 -25.33
C ILE A 103 -17.79 -6.39 -25.09
N LEU A 104 -17.37 -7.52 -24.50
CA LEU A 104 -18.28 -8.60 -24.13
C LEU A 104 -19.21 -8.23 -22.96
N LEU A 105 -18.79 -7.28 -22.11
CA LEU A 105 -19.57 -6.76 -20.98
C LEU A 105 -20.53 -5.64 -21.35
N LEU A 106 -20.29 -4.94 -22.46
CA LEU A 106 -21.14 -3.83 -22.92
C LEU A 106 -22.62 -4.21 -23.11
N PRO A 107 -22.98 -5.38 -23.67
CA PRO A 107 -24.37 -5.81 -23.78
C PRO A 107 -25.12 -5.84 -22.44
N LEU A 108 -24.41 -5.98 -21.32
CA LEU A 108 -25.00 -5.98 -19.99
C LEU A 108 -25.66 -4.64 -19.63
N ASN A 109 -25.14 -3.52 -20.15
CA ASN A 109 -25.72 -2.20 -19.95
C ASN A 109 -27.05 -1.98 -20.69
N LEU A 110 -27.44 -2.89 -21.61
CA LEU A 110 -28.70 -2.78 -22.35
C LEU A 110 -29.94 -3.07 -21.49
N VAL A 111 -29.76 -3.61 -20.28
CA VAL A 111 -30.83 -3.77 -19.28
C VAL A 111 -30.77 -2.58 -18.30
N PRO A 112 -31.69 -1.60 -18.42
CA PRO A 112 -31.73 -0.48 -17.49
C PRO A 112 -31.94 -0.97 -16.05
N ALA A 113 -31.48 -0.19 -15.06
CA ALA A 113 -31.53 -0.47 -13.62
C ALA A 113 -30.60 -1.58 -13.09
N ILE A 114 -30.44 -2.72 -13.77
CA ILE A 114 -29.59 -3.84 -13.28
C ILE A 114 -28.23 -3.87 -13.99
N GLY A 115 -28.22 -3.52 -15.28
CA GLY A 115 -27.03 -3.58 -16.12
C GLY A 115 -25.89 -2.71 -15.62
N THR A 116 -26.17 -1.43 -15.35
CA THR A 116 -25.15 -0.45 -14.95
C THR A 116 -24.51 -0.76 -13.61
N PRO A 117 -25.25 -1.06 -12.51
CA PRO A 117 -24.61 -1.44 -11.26
C PRO A 117 -23.75 -2.71 -11.38
N LEU A 118 -24.26 -3.73 -12.08
CA LEU A 118 -23.53 -4.98 -12.26
C LEU A 118 -22.27 -4.81 -13.12
N PHE A 119 -22.37 -4.00 -14.18
CA PHE A 119 -21.24 -3.62 -15.01
C PHE A 119 -20.16 -2.88 -14.22
N LEU A 120 -20.55 -1.94 -13.34
CA LEU A 120 -19.60 -1.21 -12.48
C LEU A 120 -18.90 -2.13 -11.47
N VAL A 121 -19.64 -3.05 -10.86
CA VAL A 121 -19.06 -4.04 -9.93
C VAL A 121 -18.10 -4.98 -10.65
N LEU A 122 -18.49 -5.51 -11.81
CA LEU A 122 -17.67 -6.45 -12.55
C LEU A 122 -16.43 -5.79 -13.19
N THR A 123 -16.55 -4.53 -13.61
CA THR A 123 -15.41 -3.72 -14.04
C THR A 123 -14.49 -3.41 -12.86
N GLY A 124 -15.06 -3.07 -11.70
CA GLY A 124 -14.31 -2.84 -10.46
C GLY A 124 -13.58 -4.08 -9.95
N TYR A 125 -14.16 -5.27 -10.09
CA TYR A 125 -13.51 -6.56 -9.79
C TYR A 125 -12.21 -6.73 -10.58
N ARG A 126 -12.21 -6.37 -11.86
CA ARG A 126 -11.00 -6.44 -12.71
C ARG A 126 -10.05 -5.28 -12.47
N ALA A 127 -10.58 -4.06 -12.27
CA ALA A 127 -9.78 -2.84 -12.15
C ALA A 127 -9.12 -2.71 -10.77
N GLY A 128 -9.76 -3.22 -9.73
CA GLY A 128 -9.35 -3.11 -8.34
C GLY A 128 -7.88 -3.45 -8.06
N PRO A 129 -7.38 -4.61 -8.51
CA PRO A 129 -5.98 -4.97 -8.34
C PRO A 129 -4.98 -4.03 -9.03
N PHE A 130 -5.36 -3.31 -10.08
CA PHE A 130 -4.44 -2.39 -10.76
C PHE A 130 -4.09 -1.18 -9.91
N HIS A 131 -4.99 -0.72 -9.04
CA HIS A 131 -4.66 0.38 -8.12
C HIS A 131 -3.62 0.00 -7.05
N HIS A 132 -3.29 -1.28 -6.91
CA HIS A 132 -2.19 -1.77 -6.05
C HIS A 132 -0.98 -2.25 -6.84
N TRP A 133 -0.92 -1.99 -8.14
CA TRP A 133 0.18 -2.44 -8.97
C TRP A 133 1.52 -1.87 -8.51
N ARG A 134 1.57 -0.59 -8.12
CA ARG A 134 2.77 0.04 -7.53
C ARG A 134 3.21 -0.70 -6.25
N TYR A 135 2.27 -1.05 -5.38
CA TYR A 135 2.58 -1.84 -4.18
C TYR A 135 3.16 -3.23 -4.52
N PHE A 136 2.63 -3.90 -5.55
CA PHE A 136 3.18 -5.19 -5.99
C PHE A 136 4.57 -5.07 -6.60
N GLN A 137 4.88 -3.94 -7.26
CA GLN A 137 6.24 -3.63 -7.70
C GLN A 137 7.17 -3.45 -6.51
N LEU A 138 6.81 -2.61 -5.53
CA LEU A 138 7.63 -2.39 -4.33
C LEU A 138 7.91 -3.67 -3.53
N ARG A 139 7.15 -4.74 -3.74
CA ARG A 139 7.38 -6.04 -3.11
C ARG A 139 8.05 -7.08 -4.00
N ASP A 140 8.35 -6.71 -5.24
CA ASP A 140 8.90 -7.59 -6.25
C ASP A 140 8.13 -8.91 -6.41
N PHE A 141 6.79 -8.84 -6.38
CA PHE A 141 5.96 -10.03 -6.49
C PHE A 141 6.07 -10.69 -7.87
N ASP A 142 6.35 -12.00 -7.89
CA ASP A 142 6.20 -12.80 -9.10
C ASP A 142 4.73 -12.88 -9.56
N LYS A 143 4.50 -13.17 -10.83
CA LYS A 143 3.17 -13.32 -11.44
C LYS A 143 2.31 -14.33 -10.67
N LYS A 144 2.87 -15.45 -10.20
CA LYS A 144 2.13 -16.47 -9.45
C LYS A 144 1.76 -15.98 -8.05
N GLU A 145 2.72 -15.41 -7.33
CA GLU A 145 2.53 -14.87 -5.99
C GLU A 145 1.49 -13.76 -5.98
N ARG A 146 1.60 -12.81 -6.92
CA ARG A 146 0.63 -11.72 -7.07
C ARG A 146 -0.79 -12.25 -7.30
N LYS A 147 -0.96 -13.27 -8.15
CA LYS A 147 -2.27 -13.86 -8.44
C LYS A 147 -2.88 -14.46 -7.18
N GLU A 148 -2.11 -15.23 -6.44
CA GLU A 148 -2.55 -15.84 -5.17
C GLU A 148 -2.89 -14.76 -4.12
N TYR A 149 -2.05 -13.73 -4.04
CA TYR A 149 -2.23 -12.61 -3.13
C TYR A 149 -3.54 -11.84 -3.41
N ILE A 150 -3.81 -11.56 -4.68
CA ILE A 150 -5.04 -10.90 -5.13
C ILE A 150 -6.26 -11.77 -4.85
N HIS A 151 -6.18 -13.06 -5.17
CA HIS A 151 -7.31 -13.99 -5.03
C HIS A 151 -7.84 -14.05 -3.60
N LYS A 152 -6.94 -14.11 -2.61
CA LYS A 152 -7.29 -14.11 -1.17
C LYS A 152 -8.00 -12.83 -0.69
N ARG A 153 -7.96 -11.75 -1.47
CA ARG A 153 -8.48 -10.43 -1.07
C ARG A 153 -9.38 -9.81 -2.13
N ILE A 154 -9.91 -10.64 -3.04
CA ILE A 154 -10.58 -10.16 -4.25
C ILE A 154 -11.80 -9.29 -3.93
N LEU A 155 -12.53 -9.58 -2.85
CA LEU A 155 -13.66 -8.76 -2.41
C LEU A 155 -13.23 -7.33 -2.05
N ARG A 156 -12.12 -7.16 -1.32
CA ARG A 156 -11.61 -5.83 -0.96
C ARG A 156 -11.12 -5.07 -2.19
N TYR A 157 -10.42 -5.76 -3.10
CA TYR A 157 -10.01 -5.16 -4.37
C TYR A 157 -11.21 -4.75 -5.21
N THR A 158 -12.25 -5.58 -5.28
CA THR A 158 -13.48 -5.29 -6.04
C THR A 158 -14.15 -4.04 -5.50
N LEU A 159 -14.38 -3.97 -4.19
CA LEU A 159 -15.01 -2.81 -3.56
C LEU A 159 -14.18 -1.53 -3.79
N PHE A 160 -12.86 -1.60 -3.59
CA PHE A 160 -11.97 -0.47 -3.83
C PHE A 160 -12.03 0.01 -5.28
N GLY A 161 -11.90 -0.91 -6.24
CA GLY A 161 -11.98 -0.62 -7.66
C GLY A 161 -13.34 -0.08 -8.09
N THR A 162 -14.44 -0.63 -7.57
CA THR A 162 -15.78 -0.13 -7.87
C THR A 162 -15.98 1.29 -7.36
N VAL A 163 -15.56 1.60 -6.13
CA VAL A 163 -15.65 2.96 -5.58
C VAL A 163 -14.78 3.93 -6.40
N ALA A 164 -13.55 3.55 -6.74
CA ALA A 164 -12.67 4.35 -7.58
C ALA A 164 -13.32 4.66 -8.95
N LEU A 165 -13.89 3.64 -9.61
CA LEU A 165 -14.58 3.81 -10.88
C LEU A 165 -15.80 4.72 -10.76
N VAL A 166 -16.60 4.58 -9.70
CA VAL A 166 -17.77 5.42 -9.45
C VAL A 166 -17.37 6.89 -9.24
N LEU A 167 -16.32 7.14 -8.47
CA LEU A 167 -15.78 8.50 -8.29
C LEU A 167 -15.29 9.08 -9.61
N GLN A 168 -14.72 8.25 -10.47
CA GLN A 168 -14.22 8.65 -11.77
C GLN A 168 -15.32 8.98 -12.78
N LEU A 169 -16.58 8.62 -12.51
CA LEU A 169 -17.74 9.04 -13.31
C LEU A 169 -18.09 10.52 -13.14
N VAL A 170 -17.58 11.19 -12.09
CA VAL A 170 -17.87 12.61 -11.84
C VAL A 170 -17.13 13.47 -12.87
N PRO A 171 -17.84 14.14 -13.80
CA PRO A 171 -17.19 14.93 -14.85
C PRO A 171 -16.41 16.10 -14.24
N GLY A 172 -15.25 16.41 -14.82
CA GLY A 172 -14.40 17.52 -14.37
C GLY A 172 -13.57 17.26 -13.10
N LEU A 173 -13.83 16.17 -12.35
CA LEU A 173 -13.08 15.79 -11.14
C LEU A 173 -12.28 14.48 -11.29
N SER A 174 -12.27 13.86 -12.46
CA SER A 174 -11.61 12.58 -12.71
C SER A 174 -10.13 12.58 -12.31
N MET A 175 -9.38 13.64 -12.65
CA MET A 175 -7.96 13.78 -12.31
C MET A 175 -7.75 13.84 -10.79
N PHE A 176 -8.58 14.60 -10.08
CA PHE A 176 -8.53 14.68 -8.63
C PHE A 176 -8.80 13.31 -7.98
N PHE A 177 -9.79 12.57 -8.47
CA PHE A 177 -10.11 11.25 -7.95
C PHE A 177 -9.07 10.19 -8.33
N LEU A 178 -8.37 10.33 -9.46
CA LEU A 178 -7.22 9.47 -9.80
C LEU A 178 -6.10 9.61 -8.76
N LEU A 179 -5.75 10.84 -8.37
CA LEU A 179 -4.73 11.10 -7.34
C LEU A 179 -5.21 10.69 -5.95
N SER A 180 -6.47 10.97 -5.61
CA SER A 180 -7.07 10.54 -4.33
C SER A 180 -7.13 9.02 -4.21
N THR A 181 -7.38 8.31 -5.31
CA THR A 181 -7.33 6.84 -5.35
C THR A 181 -5.91 6.32 -5.17
N ALA A 182 -4.90 7.00 -5.72
CA ALA A 182 -3.49 6.67 -5.49
C ALA A 182 -3.05 6.90 -4.03
N ALA A 183 -3.50 7.99 -3.41
CA ALA A 183 -3.31 8.21 -1.98
C ALA A 183 -4.00 7.12 -1.15
N GLY A 184 -5.26 6.77 -1.49
CA GLY A 184 -6.01 5.71 -0.83
C GLY A 184 -5.37 4.33 -0.96
N SER A 185 -4.79 4.01 -2.12
CA SER A 185 -4.07 2.75 -2.31
C SER A 185 -2.76 2.72 -1.53
N ALA A 186 -2.06 3.85 -1.40
CA ALA A 186 -0.88 3.96 -0.54
C ALA A 186 -1.20 3.76 0.94
N LEU A 187 -2.30 4.36 1.43
CA LEU A 187 -2.79 4.14 2.80
C LEU A 187 -3.14 2.67 3.04
N TRP A 188 -3.80 2.02 2.08
CA TRP A 188 -4.12 0.61 2.19
C TRP A 188 -2.86 -0.27 2.14
N ALA A 189 -1.89 0.04 1.28
CA ALA A 189 -0.58 -0.62 1.25
C ALA A 189 0.15 -0.49 2.60
N ARG A 190 0.14 0.71 3.21
CA ARG A 190 0.70 0.99 4.54
C ARG A 190 0.01 0.16 5.63
N ASP A 191 -1.31 0.01 5.59
CA ASP A 191 -2.04 -0.88 6.49
C ASP A 191 -1.64 -2.35 6.32
N MET A 192 -1.46 -2.80 5.07
CA MET A 192 -1.05 -4.17 4.79
C MET A 192 0.37 -4.45 5.28
N GLU A 193 1.30 -3.53 5.06
CA GLU A 193 2.66 -3.63 5.60
C GLU A 193 2.69 -3.68 7.11
N ARG A 194 1.94 -2.78 7.76
CA ARG A 194 1.89 -2.74 9.21
C ARG A 194 1.36 -4.05 9.78
N ARG A 195 0.28 -4.61 9.21
CA ARG A 195 -0.28 -5.88 9.68
C ARG A 195 0.72 -7.02 9.55
N ARG A 196 1.45 -7.11 8.43
CA ARG A 196 2.49 -8.13 8.25
C ARG A 196 3.65 -7.94 9.22
N TRP A 197 4.10 -6.70 9.40
CA TRP A 197 5.16 -6.36 10.34
C TRP A 197 4.79 -6.77 11.77
N LEU A 198 3.57 -6.45 12.22
CA LEU A 198 3.07 -6.84 13.55
C LEU A 198 2.97 -8.36 13.70
N MET A 199 2.51 -9.08 12.68
CA MET A 199 2.48 -10.55 12.69
C MET A 199 3.89 -11.15 12.81
N ALA A 200 4.87 -10.60 12.11
CA ALA A 200 6.25 -11.06 12.19
C ALA A 200 6.88 -10.84 13.57
N LEU A 201 6.56 -9.72 14.24
CA LEU A 201 6.98 -9.45 15.62
C LEU A 201 6.36 -10.43 16.61
N ASP A 202 5.07 -10.73 16.46
CA ASP A 202 4.34 -11.67 17.31
C ASP A 202 4.94 -13.08 17.20
N THR A 203 5.15 -13.58 15.98
CA THR A 203 5.83 -14.87 15.75
C THR A 203 7.24 -14.92 16.35
N ALA A 204 8.00 -13.82 16.28
CA ALA A 204 9.34 -13.77 16.85
C ALA A 204 9.34 -13.79 18.40
N SER A 205 8.33 -13.16 19.02
CA SER A 205 8.17 -13.14 20.48
C SER A 205 7.77 -14.52 21.03
N ASP A 206 6.87 -15.21 20.33
CA ASP A 206 6.39 -16.55 20.70
C ASP A 206 7.54 -17.59 20.65
N ASN A 207 8.34 -17.57 19.58
CA ASN A 207 9.52 -18.44 19.47
C ASN A 207 10.56 -18.18 20.58
N GLY A 208 10.71 -16.94 21.05
CA GLY A 208 11.63 -16.59 22.14
C GLY A 208 11.18 -17.10 23.53
N HIS A 209 9.90 -17.45 23.72
CA HIS A 209 9.43 -18.07 24.96
C HIS A 209 9.74 -19.57 25.03
N HIS A 210 9.89 -20.25 23.89
CA HIS A 210 10.25 -21.67 23.84
C HIS A 210 11.73 -21.96 24.12
N ASP A 211 12.62 -20.97 23.95
CA ASP A 211 14.07 -21.11 24.14
C ASP A 211 14.56 -20.69 25.54
N ARG A 212 13.66 -20.37 26.49
CA ARG A 212 14.05 -20.18 27.89
C ARG A 212 14.29 -21.56 28.52
N PRO A 213 15.53 -21.92 28.93
CA PRO A 213 15.71 -23.11 29.74
C PRO A 213 14.85 -22.93 30.99
N SER A 214 13.99 -23.91 31.28
CA SER A 214 13.18 -23.93 32.50
C SER A 214 14.11 -23.70 33.68
N GLU A 215 13.99 -22.55 34.36
CA GLU A 215 14.65 -22.35 35.65
C GLU A 215 14.13 -23.45 36.57
N GLN A 216 14.98 -24.46 36.76
CA GLN A 216 14.72 -25.58 37.62
C GLN A 216 14.74 -25.04 39.05
N TYR A 217 13.54 -24.80 39.59
CA TYR A 217 13.33 -24.45 40.99
C TYR A 217 14.00 -25.54 41.86
N HIS A 218 15.17 -25.23 42.40
CA HIS A 218 15.81 -26.04 43.42
C HIS A 218 15.14 -25.68 44.74
N ASP A 219 14.18 -26.50 45.17
CA ASP A 219 13.76 -26.52 46.58
C ASP A 219 14.97 -26.94 47.42
N ASN A 220 15.51 -25.97 48.16
CA ASN A 220 16.59 -26.21 49.10
C ASN A 220 15.96 -26.73 50.41
N PRO A 221 16.22 -27.97 50.84
CA PRO A 221 15.70 -28.44 52.12
C PRO A 221 16.40 -27.70 53.26
N VAL A 222 15.58 -27.24 54.21
CA VAL A 222 15.95 -26.61 55.49
C VAL A 222 16.72 -27.54 56.42
#